data_AF-A0A8I1U2W3-F1
#
_entry.id   AF-A0A8I1U2W3-F1
#
_cell.length_a   1.000
_cell.length_b   1.000
_cell.length_c   1.000
_cell.angle_alpha   90.00
_cell.angle_beta   90.00
_cell.angle_gamma   90.00
#
_symmetry.space_group_name_H-M   'P 1'
#
loop_
_entity.id
_entity.type
_entity.pdbx_description
1 polymer ?
#
loop_
_entity_poly.entity_id
_entity_poly.type
_entity_poly.pdbx_seq_one_letter_code
_entity_poly.pdbx_strand_id
1 'polypeptide(L)' 'MKWVKLKKYCQDTGDTVNAVHCKRKRGMWLDGLHCKLGPDGNLWINLVEVERWVENGDRATLQKLQLGL' A
#
# COMPACT_ATOMS: atom_id res chain seq x y z
N MET A 1 -9.81 10.32 -5.19
CA MET A 1 -8.39 10.10 -5.56
C MET A 1 -7.97 8.73 -5.08
N LYS A 2 -7.34 7.88 -5.92
CA LYS A 2 -6.89 6.54 -5.48
C LYS A 2 -5.47 6.53 -4.88
N TRP A 3 -4.60 7.40 -5.39
CA TRP A 3 -3.19 7.43 -5.03
C TRP A 3 -2.87 8.68 -4.23
N VAL A 4 -2.18 8.51 -3.09
CA VAL A 4 -1.66 9.61 -2.27
C VAL A 4 -0.16 9.42 -2.02
N LYS A 5 0.60 10.50 -1.88
CA LYS A 5 2.02 10.41 -1.51
C LYS A 5 2.16 9.85 -0.10
N LEU A 6 3.22 9.07 0.13
CA LEU A 6 3.54 8.46 1.44
C LEU A 6 3.48 9.48 2.58
N LYS A 7 4.06 10.68 2.38
CA LYS A 7 4.04 11.74 3.40
C LYS A 7 2.61 12.13 3.82
N LYS A 8 1.70 12.27 2.86
CA LYS A 8 0.29 12.58 3.14
C LYS A 8 -0.40 11.40 3.82
N TYR A 9 -0.17 10.17 3.34
CA TYR A 9 -0.71 8.97 3.98
C TYR A 9 -0.32 8.90 5.46
N CYS A 10 0.97 9.04 5.77
CA CYS A 10 1.49 9.03 7.14
C CYS A 10 0.87 10.14 8.00
N GLN A 11 0.66 11.34 7.43
CA GLN A 11 0.01 12.45 8.13
C GLN A 11 -1.46 12.13 8.44
N ASP A 12 -2.19 11.53 7.49
CA ASP A 12 -3.62 11.27 7.61
C ASP A 12 -3.90 10.06 8.54
N THR A 13 -3.05 9.03 8.54
CA THR A 13 -3.27 7.77 9.28
C THR A 13 -2.48 7.64 10.59
N GLY A 14 -1.43 8.45 10.77
CA GLY A 14 -0.48 8.32 11.88
C GLY A 14 0.57 7.22 11.70
N ASP A 15 0.56 6.50 10.57
CA ASP A 15 1.63 5.55 10.24
C ASP A 15 2.98 6.28 10.08
N THR A 16 4.07 5.64 10.51
CA THR A 16 5.41 6.15 10.20
C THR A 16 5.86 5.71 8.80
N VAL A 17 6.74 6.50 8.19
CA VAL A 17 7.41 6.14 6.92
C VAL A 17 8.05 4.75 7.02
N ASN A 18 8.74 4.48 8.13
CA ASN A 18 9.37 3.19 8.40
C ASN A 18 8.35 2.05 8.50
N ALA A 19 7.19 2.27 9.13
CA ALA A 19 6.14 1.26 9.19
C ALA A 19 5.72 0.85 7.78
N VAL A 20 5.41 1.82 6.90
CA VAL A 20 5.01 1.53 5.51
C VAL A 20 6.12 0.80 4.74
N HIS A 21 7.38 1.23 4.87
CA HIS A 21 8.50 0.52 4.26
C HIS A 21 8.67 -0.91 4.79
N CYS A 22 8.45 -1.15 6.09
CA CYS A 22 8.46 -2.49 6.67
C CYS A 22 7.32 -3.36 6.13
N LYS A 23 6.10 -2.82 5.98
CA LYS A 23 4.97 -3.52 5.37
C LYS A 23 5.30 -3.96 3.94
N ARG A 24 5.90 -3.05 3.15
CA ARG A 24 6.38 -3.33 1.78
C ARG A 24 7.50 -4.38 1.77
N LYS A 25 8.54 -4.21 2.60
CA LYS A 25 9.70 -5.11 2.66
C LYS A 25 9.32 -6.53 3.07
N ARG A 26 8.33 -6.69 3.94
CA ARG A 26 7.81 -8.00 4.38
C ARG A 26 6.89 -8.66 3.37
N GLY A 27 6.58 -8.01 2.25
CA GLY A 27 5.65 -8.53 1.23
C GLY A 27 4.17 -8.41 1.60
N MET A 28 3.85 -7.78 2.73
CA MET A 28 2.46 -7.54 3.14
C MET A 28 1.80 -6.50 2.22
N TRP A 29 2.56 -5.48 1.85
CA TRP A 29 2.18 -4.52 0.81
C TRP A 29 2.98 -4.76 -0.45
N LEU A 30 2.27 -4.92 -1.56
CA LEU A 30 2.85 -5.20 -2.86
C LEU A 30 2.98 -3.94 -3.72
N ASP A 31 4.09 -3.84 -4.44
CA ASP A 31 4.27 -2.85 -5.49
C ASP A 31 3.31 -3.12 -6.66
N GLY A 32 2.69 -2.06 -7.19
CA GLY A 32 1.65 -2.15 -8.23
C GLY A 32 0.23 -2.31 -7.67
N LEU A 33 0.07 -2.81 -6.43
CA LEU A 33 -1.22 -3.01 -5.79
C LEU A 33 -1.49 -2.00 -4.67
N HIS A 34 -0.73 -2.10 -3.57
CA HIS A 34 -0.90 -1.28 -2.36
C HIS A 34 -0.06 -0.01 -2.44
N CYS A 35 1.12 -0.10 -3.05
CA CYS A 35 2.02 1.02 -3.22
C CYS A 35 2.71 0.96 -4.59
N LYS A 36 3.34 2.05 -5.01
CA LYS A 36 4.23 2.08 -6.17
C LYS A 36 5.20 3.26 -6.09
N LEU A 37 6.35 3.14 -6.73
CA LEU A 37 7.19 4.31 -7.02
C LEU A 37 6.56 5.10 -8.16
N GLY A 38 6.35 6.38 -7.94
CA GLY A 38 5.93 7.32 -8.96
C GLY A 38 7.08 7.70 -9.89
N PRO A 39 6.78 8.32 -11.04
CA PRO A 39 7.81 8.87 -11.93
C PRO A 39 8.63 9.99 -11.27
N ASP A 40 8.12 10.56 -10.17
CA ASP A 40 8.79 11.57 -9.34
C ASP A 40 9.71 10.97 -8.26
N GLY A 41 9.93 9.64 -8.28
CA GLY A 41 10.75 8.93 -7.29
C GLY A 41 10.11 8.78 -5.90
N ASN A 42 8.91 9.33 -5.69
CA ASN A 42 8.20 9.23 -4.42
C ASN A 42 7.39 7.93 -4.34
N LEU A 43 7.21 7.41 -3.12
CA LEU A 43 6.28 6.31 -2.88
C LEU A 43 4.84 6.84 -2.84
N TRP A 44 3.98 6.22 -3.64
CA TRP A 44 2.55 6.48 -3.68
C TRP A 44 1.79 5.29 -3.10
N ILE A 45 0.75 5.58 -2.31
CA ILE A 45 -0.08 4.60 -1.61
C ILE A 45 -1.46 4.58 -2.24
N ASN A 46 -1.95 3.39 -2.56
CA ASN A 46 -3.30 3.16 -3.07
C ASN A 46 -4.25 2.98 -1.89
N LEU A 47 -5.01 4.04 -1.56
CA LEU A 47 -5.88 4.02 -0.38
C LEU A 47 -6.92 2.90 -0.45
N VAL A 48 -7.49 2.66 -1.63
CA VAL A 48 -8.56 1.65 -1.81
C VAL A 48 -8.06 0.25 -1.49
N GLU A 49 -6.86 -0.11 -1.96
CA GLU A 49 -6.33 -1.46 -1.71
C GLU A 49 -5.79 -1.60 -0.29
N VAL A 50 -5.25 -0.52 0.28
CA VAL A 50 -4.84 -0.50 1.69
C VAL A 50 -6.04 -0.63 2.62
N GLU A 51 -7.14 0.06 2.36
CA GLU A 51 -8.39 -0.08 3.13
C GLU A 51 -8.93 -1.51 3.05
N ARG A 52 -8.95 -2.11 1.86
CA ARG A 52 -9.32 -3.52 1.70
C ARG A 52 -8.41 -4.47 2.48
N TRP A 53 -7.10 -4.20 2.49
CA TRP A 53 -6.15 -4.96 3.30
C TRP A 53 -6.39 -4.75 4.80
N VAL A 54 -6.76 -3.54 5.25
CA VAL A 54 -7.14 -3.29 6.65
C VAL A 54 -8.35 -4.14 7.05
N GLU A 55 -9.35 -4.25 6.17
CA GLU A 55 -10.58 -5.01 6.44
C GLU A 55 -10.37 -6.54 6.41
N ASN A 56 -9.47 -7.04 5.56
CA ASN A 56 -9.39 -8.47 5.25
C ASN A 56 -8.01 -9.11 5.55
N GLY A 57 -7.03 -8.32 5.97
CA GLY A 57 -5.64 -8.71 6.09
C GLY A 57 -5.07 -9.26 4.79
N ASP A 58 -4.13 -10.20 4.93
CA ASP A 58 -3.39 -10.77 3.80
C ASP A 58 -4.27 -11.61 2.84
N ARG A 59 -5.49 -11.99 3.27
CA ARG A 59 -6.43 -12.74 2.43
C ARG A 59 -6.84 -11.96 1.18
N ALA A 60 -7.05 -10.65 1.29
CA ALA A 60 -7.37 -9.80 0.13
C ALA A 60 -6.20 -9.75 -0.86
N THR A 61 -4.98 -9.65 -0.35
CA THR A 61 -3.76 -9.67 -1.17
C THR A 61 -3.60 -11.01 -1.90
N LEU A 62 -3.75 -12.13 -1.19
CA LEU A 62 -3.62 -13.47 -1.76
C LEU A 62 -4.68 -13.77 -2.83
N GLN A 63 -5.94 -13.36 -2.59
CA GLN A 63 -7.01 -13.52 -3.57
C GLN A 63 -6.70 -12.79 -4.88
N LYS A 64 -6.13 -11.58 -4.80
CA LYS A 64 -5.74 -10.84 -6.00
C LYS A 64 -4.60 -11.50 -6.77
N LEU A 65 -3.59 -12.00 -6.07
CA LEU A 65 -2.50 -12.76 -6.69
C LEU A 65 -3.01 -14.00 -7.42
N GLN A 66 -3.97 -14.72 -6.84
CA GLN A 66 -4.59 -15.90 -7.46
C GLN A 66 -5.41 -15.56 -8.72
N LEU A 67 -5.99 -14.35 -8.76
CA LEU A 67 -6.76 -13.85 -9.90
C LEU A 67 -5.89 -13.24 -11.01
N GLY A 68 -4.55 -13.25 -10.87
CA GLY A 68 -3.63 -12.69 -11.86
C GLY A 68 -3.73 -11.17 -12.00
N LEU A 69 -4.17 -10.48 -10.94
CA LEU A 69 -4.24 -9.01 -10.87
C LEU A 69 -2.87 -8.36 -10.69
#